data_AF-A0A6B2V3W9-F1
#
_entry.id   AF-A0A6B2V3W9-F1
#
_cell.length_a   1.000
_cell.length_b   1.000
_cell.length_c   1.000
_cell.angle_alpha   90.00
_cell.angle_beta   90.00
_cell.angle_gamma   90.00
#
_symmetry.space_group_name_H-M   'P 1'
#
loop_
_entity.id
_entity.type
_entity.pdbx_description
1 polymer ?
#
loop_
_entity_poly.entity_id
_entity_poly.type
_entity_poly.pdbx_seq_one_letter_code
_entity_poly.pdbx_strand_id
1 'polypeptide(L)'
;AVFYTDARAAQLSPVIDQLVIDAAPAAVREAVRGSAGVQVLTGDARRRADAGPDRDAEAVTAMNALFGTAGGVTAFVSVFVVASTFAFAVAQRRREFGLLRTAGATPGQVRRMVVAEAFGLGVLASGAGCLLGSYGAPALAARVVEAGLAPRWFTVGHHVWPYHAAFWTGLLVALGGVAAASLRAGRTAPAEALREASVDKGAMTRGRLLSGTALLLTAAVTLGLALAGDPGDLLHRKTYVSRPMLLITAVALLAPLVVRPVTRLLAWPAARPA
;
A
#
# COMPACT_ATOMS: atom_id res chain seq x y z
N ALA A 1 21.20 -7.09 -19.98
CA ALA A 1 22.12 -7.92 -20.76
C ALA A 1 23.25 -7.02 -21.27
N VAL A 2 24.51 -7.44 -21.14
CA VAL A 2 25.63 -6.74 -21.78
C VAL A 2 25.82 -7.40 -23.14
N PHE A 3 25.66 -6.64 -24.21
CA PHE A 3 25.86 -7.14 -25.56
C PHE A 3 27.33 -6.98 -25.92
N TYR A 4 27.98 -8.08 -26.25
CA TYR A 4 29.37 -8.11 -26.70
C TYR A 4 29.40 -8.34 -28.21
N THR A 5 30.45 -7.86 -28.86
CA THR A 5 30.76 -8.28 -30.23
C THR A 5 31.11 -9.77 -30.25
N ASP A 6 30.86 -10.47 -31.36
CA ASP A 6 31.11 -11.91 -31.48
C ASP A 6 32.54 -12.31 -31.07
N ALA A 7 33.54 -11.49 -31.44
CA ALA A 7 34.93 -11.70 -31.06
C ALA A 7 35.16 -11.62 -29.53
N ARG A 8 34.45 -10.71 -28.84
CA ARG A 8 34.57 -10.56 -27.38
C ARG A 8 33.73 -11.60 -26.65
N ALA A 9 32.57 -11.98 -27.18
CA ALA A 9 31.76 -13.06 -26.67
C ALA A 9 32.52 -14.39 -26.72
N ALA A 10 33.18 -14.71 -27.85
CA ALA A 10 34.02 -15.90 -28.01
C ALA A 10 35.22 -15.95 -27.04
N GLN A 11 35.76 -14.79 -26.64
CA GLN A 11 36.81 -14.73 -25.61
C GLN A 11 36.29 -14.96 -24.19
N LEU A 12 35.07 -14.50 -23.89
CA LEU A 12 34.49 -14.57 -22.55
C LEU A 12 33.80 -15.92 -22.29
N SER A 13 33.14 -16.46 -23.31
CA SER A 13 32.49 -17.78 -23.32
C SER A 13 32.74 -18.44 -24.68
N PRO A 14 33.80 -19.25 -24.81
CA PRO A 14 34.12 -19.92 -26.07
C PRO A 14 33.11 -20.99 -26.48
N VAL A 15 32.24 -21.40 -25.55
CA VAL A 15 31.13 -22.33 -25.80
C VAL A 15 29.82 -21.54 -25.76
N ILE A 16 28.98 -21.77 -26.78
CA ILE A 16 27.61 -21.26 -26.82
C ILE A 16 26.72 -22.31 -26.17
N ASP A 17 26.33 -22.04 -24.93
CA ASP A 17 25.54 -22.98 -24.13
C ASP A 17 24.05 -22.90 -24.46
N GLN A 18 23.63 -21.81 -25.13
CA GLN A 18 22.22 -21.46 -25.34
C GLN A 18 22.02 -20.74 -26.66
N LEU A 19 20.96 -21.10 -27.37
CA LEU A 19 20.58 -20.50 -28.65
C LEU A 19 19.10 -20.14 -28.63
N VAL A 20 18.78 -18.90 -29.01
CA VAL A 20 17.39 -18.43 -29.16
C VAL A 20 17.04 -18.45 -30.64
N ILE A 21 16.00 -19.20 -30.99
CA ILE A 21 15.53 -19.35 -32.38
C ILE A 21 14.05 -18.98 -32.43
N ASP A 22 13.67 -18.17 -33.41
CA ASP A 22 12.27 -17.88 -33.73
C ASP A 22 11.76 -18.85 -34.80
N ALA A 23 11.29 -20.02 -34.36
CA ALA A 23 10.76 -21.08 -35.22
C ALA A 23 9.72 -21.93 -34.50
N ALA A 24 8.91 -22.68 -35.26
CA ALA A 24 7.94 -23.61 -34.70
C ALA A 24 8.64 -24.69 -33.84
N PRO A 25 8.22 -24.92 -32.58
CA PRO A 25 8.88 -25.87 -31.69
C PRO A 25 9.01 -27.29 -32.23
N ALA A 26 8.05 -27.73 -33.06
CA ALA A 26 8.08 -29.04 -33.69
C ALA A 26 9.26 -29.16 -34.67
N ALA A 27 9.45 -28.15 -35.52
CA ALA A 27 10.55 -28.11 -36.48
C ALA A 27 11.91 -28.06 -35.78
N VAL A 28 12.03 -27.32 -34.68
CA VAL A 28 13.28 -27.27 -33.89
C VAL A 28 13.58 -28.62 -33.23
N ARG A 29 12.57 -29.28 -32.65
CA ARG A 29 12.74 -30.62 -32.06
C ARG A 29 13.13 -31.67 -33.09
N GLU A 30 12.65 -31.52 -34.32
CA GLU A 30 13.00 -32.39 -35.43
C GLU A 30 14.43 -32.14 -35.94
N ALA A 31 14.84 -30.87 -36.07
CA ALA A 31 16.19 -30.51 -36.51
C ALA A 31 17.29 -30.94 -35.53
N VAL A 32 16.97 -30.98 -34.22
CA VAL A 32 17.91 -31.34 -33.14
C VAL A 32 17.81 -32.83 -32.77
N ARG A 33 16.95 -33.59 -33.46
CA ARG A 33 16.69 -35.00 -33.16
C ARG A 33 17.94 -35.83 -33.44
N GLY A 34 18.61 -36.26 -32.38
CA GLY A 34 19.88 -37.01 -32.46
C GLY A 34 21.10 -36.27 -31.88
N SER A 35 20.97 -34.98 -31.56
CA SER A 35 22.00 -34.24 -30.83
C SER A 35 21.91 -34.55 -29.32
N ALA A 36 22.93 -35.22 -28.77
CA ALA A 36 22.99 -35.51 -27.34
C ALA A 36 23.18 -34.24 -26.52
N GLY A 37 22.41 -34.08 -25.44
CA GLY A 37 22.54 -32.96 -24.49
C GLY A 37 21.80 -31.67 -24.86
N VAL A 38 21.09 -31.61 -26.00
CA VAL A 38 20.34 -30.40 -26.39
C VAL A 38 18.89 -30.47 -25.88
N GLN A 39 18.48 -29.48 -25.09
CA GLN A 39 17.10 -29.33 -24.62
C GLN A 39 16.36 -28.22 -25.37
N VAL A 40 15.20 -28.55 -25.95
CA VAL A 40 14.33 -27.55 -26.58
C VAL A 40 13.37 -27.00 -25.53
N LEU A 41 13.59 -25.76 -25.11
CA LEU A 41 12.76 -25.08 -24.11
C LEU A 41 11.69 -24.20 -24.78
N THR A 42 10.42 -24.40 -24.41
CA THR A 42 9.28 -23.67 -24.98
C THR A 42 8.37 -23.10 -23.88
N GLY A 43 7.68 -22.00 -24.15
CA GLY A 43 6.79 -21.36 -23.17
C GLY A 43 7.54 -21.01 -21.88
N ASP A 44 6.95 -21.34 -20.73
CA ASP A 44 7.55 -21.07 -19.41
C ASP A 44 8.88 -21.80 -19.18
N ALA A 45 9.14 -22.91 -19.88
CA ALA A 45 10.40 -23.63 -19.76
C ALA A 45 11.60 -22.79 -20.23
N ARG A 46 11.39 -21.73 -21.03
CA ARG A 46 12.44 -20.81 -21.49
C ARG A 46 13.20 -20.17 -20.34
N ARG A 47 12.54 -19.92 -19.20
CA ARG A 47 13.18 -19.42 -17.97
C ARG A 47 14.38 -20.26 -17.55
N ARG A 48 14.37 -21.58 -17.80
CA ARG A 48 15.48 -22.46 -17.39
C ARG A 48 16.77 -22.20 -18.17
N ALA A 49 16.71 -21.41 -19.24
CA ALA A 49 17.89 -20.88 -19.91
C ALA A 49 18.53 -19.72 -19.13
N ASP A 50 17.81 -18.99 -18.27
CA ASP A 50 18.44 -17.89 -17.53
C ASP A 50 19.44 -18.41 -16.49
N ALA A 51 20.51 -17.63 -16.24
CA ALA A 51 21.53 -17.97 -15.27
C ALA A 51 20.97 -17.86 -13.84
N GLY A 52 20.51 -18.98 -13.27
CA GLY A 52 19.95 -19.04 -11.92
C GLY A 52 18.43 -18.78 -11.89
N PRO A 53 17.62 -19.59 -12.60
CA PRO A 53 16.19 -19.34 -12.77
C PRO A 53 15.42 -19.37 -11.45
N ASP A 54 15.84 -20.22 -10.51
CA ASP A 54 15.20 -20.37 -9.21
C ASP A 54 15.51 -19.18 -8.29
N ARG A 55 16.77 -18.69 -8.30
CA ARG A 55 17.17 -17.50 -7.54
C ARG A 55 16.42 -16.26 -7.98
N ASP A 56 16.29 -16.05 -9.29
CA ASP A 56 15.54 -14.92 -9.85
C ASP A 56 14.04 -15.03 -9.54
N ALA A 57 13.49 -16.25 -9.58
CA ALA A 57 12.10 -16.50 -9.19
C ALA A 57 11.83 -16.18 -7.71
N GLU A 58 12.74 -16.60 -6.82
CA GLU A 58 12.67 -16.34 -5.40
C GLU A 58 12.78 -14.83 -5.11
N ALA A 59 13.73 -14.14 -5.74
CA ALA A 59 13.92 -12.70 -5.59
C ALA A 59 12.69 -11.90 -6.06
N VAL A 60 12.11 -12.26 -7.21
CA VAL A 60 10.86 -11.63 -7.69
C VAL A 60 9.69 -11.92 -6.74
N THR A 61 9.59 -13.12 -6.19
CA THR A 61 8.54 -13.48 -5.23
C THR A 61 8.68 -12.69 -3.93
N ALA A 62 9.89 -12.61 -3.39
CA ALA A 62 10.20 -11.83 -2.19
C ALA A 62 9.90 -10.34 -2.39
N MET A 63 10.23 -9.80 -3.56
CA MET A 63 9.98 -8.40 -3.89
C MET A 63 8.48 -8.09 -4.04
N ASN A 64 7.71 -8.99 -4.67
CA ASN A 64 6.26 -8.88 -4.73
C ASN A 64 5.64 -8.93 -3.32
N ALA A 65 6.14 -9.78 -2.43
CA ALA A 65 5.68 -9.85 -1.04
C ALA A 65 6.01 -8.56 -0.29
N LEU A 66 7.25 -8.06 -0.40
CA LEU A 66 7.71 -6.84 0.27
C LEU A 66 6.91 -5.61 -0.17
N PHE A 67 6.87 -5.32 -1.47
CA PHE A 67 6.17 -4.14 -2.00
C PHE A 67 4.66 -4.29 -1.93
N GLY A 68 4.12 -5.51 -2.11
CA GLY A 68 2.69 -5.77 -1.95
C GLY A 68 2.22 -5.51 -0.51
N THR A 69 3.00 -5.97 0.48
CA THR A 69 2.71 -5.69 1.89
C THR A 69 2.84 -4.20 2.19
N ALA A 70 3.98 -3.60 1.85
CA ALA A 70 4.23 -2.19 2.14
C ALA A 70 3.18 -1.29 1.48
N GLY A 71 2.86 -1.53 0.20
CA GLY A 71 1.83 -0.81 -0.53
C GLY A 71 0.44 -0.98 0.08
N GLY A 72 0.05 -2.20 0.45
CA GLY A 72 -1.23 -2.47 1.12
C GLY A 72 -1.33 -1.76 2.48
N VAL A 73 -0.26 -1.82 3.28
CA VAL A 73 -0.14 -1.15 4.58
C VAL A 73 -0.24 0.35 4.45
N THR A 74 0.56 0.94 3.58
CA THR A 74 0.54 2.38 3.35
C THR A 74 -0.83 2.82 2.84
N ALA A 75 -1.44 2.12 1.88
CA ALA A 75 -2.77 2.45 1.38
C ALA A 75 -3.82 2.44 2.51
N PHE A 76 -3.86 1.39 3.32
CA PHE A 76 -4.79 1.28 4.44
C PHE A 76 -4.61 2.42 5.45
N VAL A 77 -3.37 2.69 5.87
CA VAL A 77 -3.06 3.79 6.80
C VAL A 77 -3.43 5.14 6.20
N SER A 78 -3.12 5.36 4.92
CA SER A 78 -3.49 6.59 4.21
C SER A 78 -5.00 6.83 4.21
N VAL A 79 -5.83 5.79 4.02
CA VAL A 79 -7.30 5.93 4.12
C VAL A 79 -7.71 6.48 5.48
N PHE A 80 -7.17 5.89 6.56
CA PHE A 80 -7.50 6.32 7.92
C PHE A 80 -7.05 7.76 8.19
N VAL A 81 -5.82 8.11 7.80
CA VAL A 81 -5.26 9.45 7.95
C VAL A 81 -6.10 10.47 7.18
N VAL A 82 -6.37 10.22 5.90
CA VAL A 82 -7.15 11.12 5.05
C VAL A 82 -8.56 11.31 5.60
N ALA A 83 -9.25 10.22 5.97
CA ALA A 83 -10.60 10.29 6.53
C ALA A 83 -10.62 11.07 7.86
N SER A 84 -9.61 10.89 8.71
CA SER A 84 -9.50 11.61 9.99
C SER A 84 -9.21 13.09 9.79
N THR A 85 -8.32 13.42 8.87
CA THR A 85 -7.98 14.81 8.52
C THR A 85 -9.18 15.56 7.97
N PHE A 86 -9.93 14.96 7.05
CA PHE A 86 -11.15 15.57 6.54
C PHE A 86 -12.24 15.69 7.61
N ALA A 87 -12.39 14.69 8.48
CA ALA A 87 -13.32 14.77 9.61
C ALA A 87 -12.97 15.94 10.55
N PHE A 88 -11.68 16.12 10.83
CA PHE A 88 -11.19 17.24 11.63
C PHE A 88 -11.42 18.59 10.94
N ALA A 89 -11.07 18.71 9.65
CA ALA A 89 -11.25 19.95 8.89
C ALA A 89 -12.72 20.38 8.80
N VAL A 90 -13.63 19.42 8.57
CA VAL A 90 -15.08 19.67 8.56
C VAL A 90 -15.59 20.06 9.95
N ALA A 91 -15.04 19.46 11.02
CA ALA A 91 -15.41 19.80 12.40
C ALA A 91 -15.04 21.25 12.77
N GLN A 92 -13.86 21.71 12.36
CA GLN A 92 -13.40 23.10 12.58
C GLN A 92 -14.31 24.13 11.89
N ARG A 93 -14.86 23.80 10.72
CA ARG A 93 -15.72 24.70 9.92
C ARG A 93 -17.21 24.61 10.24
N ARG A 94 -17.61 23.87 11.29
CA ARG A 94 -19.02 23.73 11.69
C ARG A 94 -19.70 25.07 11.97
N ARG A 95 -19.00 26.01 12.60
CA ARG A 95 -19.54 27.34 12.92
C ARG A 95 -19.81 28.16 11.65
N GLU A 96 -18.91 28.10 10.67
CA GLU A 96 -19.08 28.73 9.35
C GLU A 96 -20.30 28.16 8.62
N PHE A 97 -20.45 26.83 8.62
CA PHE A 97 -21.61 26.17 8.03
C PHE A 97 -22.92 26.53 8.74
N GLY A 98 -22.87 26.72 10.06
CA GLY A 98 -24.00 27.23 10.86
C GLY A 98 -24.43 28.63 10.42
N LEU A 99 -23.47 29.55 10.24
CA LEU A 99 -23.73 30.91 9.77
C LEU A 99 -24.29 30.93 8.34
N LEU A 100 -23.74 30.12 7.43
CA LEU A 100 -24.26 29.99 6.07
C LEU A 100 -25.71 29.50 6.07
N ARG A 101 -26.07 28.57 6.97
CA ARG A 101 -27.45 28.10 7.12
C ARG A 101 -28.39 29.17 7.67
N THR A 102 -27.92 30.05 8.55
CA THR A 102 -28.72 31.20 9.00
C THR A 102 -28.95 32.22 7.89
N ALA A 103 -28.04 32.31 6.92
CA ALA A 103 -28.21 33.11 5.70
C ALA A 103 -29.06 32.42 4.60
N GLY A 104 -29.67 31.26 4.89
CA GLY A 104 -30.56 30.55 3.97
C GLY A 104 -29.91 29.42 3.15
N ALA A 105 -28.63 29.09 3.38
CA ALA A 105 -28.01 27.96 2.69
C ALA A 105 -28.63 26.62 3.12
N THR A 106 -28.96 25.78 2.14
CA THR A 106 -29.48 24.43 2.38
C THR A 106 -28.35 23.47 2.78
N PRO A 107 -28.63 22.42 3.58
CA PRO A 107 -27.64 21.39 3.93
C PRO A 107 -27.01 20.72 2.70
N GLY A 108 -27.77 20.60 1.60
CA GLY A 108 -27.28 20.06 0.33
C GLY A 108 -26.23 20.96 -0.35
N GLN A 109 -26.41 22.29 -0.29
CA GLN A 109 -25.46 23.26 -0.83
C GLN A 109 -24.13 23.22 -0.07
N VAL A 110 -24.18 23.17 1.26
CA VAL A 110 -22.97 23.06 2.10
C VAL A 110 -22.24 21.75 1.80
N ARG A 111 -22.95 20.62 1.71
CA ARG A 111 -22.32 19.33 1.39
C ARG A 111 -21.67 19.33 0.00
N ARG A 112 -22.32 19.90 -1.01
CA ARG A 112 -21.74 20.01 -2.37
C ARG A 112 -20.49 20.86 -2.39
N MET A 113 -20.46 21.97 -1.66
CA MET A 113 -19.30 22.84 -1.53
C MET A 113 -18.10 22.07 -0.95
N VAL A 114 -18.29 21.39 0.19
CA VAL A 114 -17.21 20.63 0.84
C VAL A 114 -16.71 19.48 -0.05
N VAL A 115 -17.62 18.79 -0.75
CA VAL A 115 -17.23 17.74 -1.71
C VAL A 115 -16.45 18.31 -2.88
N ALA A 116 -16.81 19.50 -3.39
CA ALA A 116 -16.09 20.16 -4.48
C ALA A 116 -14.67 20.58 -4.05
N GLU A 117 -14.50 21.12 -2.84
CA GLU A 117 -13.18 21.41 -2.28
C GLU A 117 -12.34 20.13 -2.13
N ALA A 118 -12.96 19.06 -1.61
CA ALA A 118 -12.30 17.76 -1.45
C ALA A 118 -11.90 17.14 -2.78
N PHE A 119 -12.71 17.33 -3.83
CA PHE A 119 -12.40 16.90 -5.18
C PHE A 119 -11.17 17.64 -5.71
N GLY A 120 -11.12 18.97 -5.60
CA GLY A 120 -9.96 19.76 -6.03
C GLY A 120 -8.68 19.35 -5.30
N LEU A 121 -8.74 19.25 -3.97
CA LEU A 121 -7.61 18.79 -3.15
C LEU A 121 -7.21 17.34 -3.48
N GLY A 122 -8.18 16.46 -3.66
CA GLY A 122 -7.95 15.05 -3.99
C GLY A 122 -7.28 14.86 -5.35
N VAL A 123 -7.69 15.62 -6.37
CA VAL A 123 -7.06 15.62 -7.69
C VAL A 123 -5.62 16.13 -7.61
N LEU A 124 -5.39 17.26 -6.94
CA LEU A 124 -4.05 17.82 -6.78
C LEU A 124 -3.12 16.89 -5.99
N ALA A 125 -3.59 16.35 -4.87
CA ALA A 125 -2.81 15.42 -4.04
C ALA A 125 -2.52 14.10 -4.77
N SER A 126 -3.50 13.56 -5.50
CA SER A 126 -3.32 12.33 -6.28
C SER A 126 -2.36 12.53 -7.45
N GLY A 127 -2.44 13.69 -8.13
CA GLY A 127 -1.50 14.07 -9.18
C GLY A 127 -0.09 14.23 -8.64
N ALA A 128 0.08 14.97 -7.53
CA ALA A 128 1.37 15.12 -6.86
C ALA A 128 1.94 13.77 -6.40
N GLY A 129 1.11 12.89 -5.84
CA GLY A 129 1.51 11.54 -5.46
C GLY A 129 1.98 10.70 -6.64
N CYS A 130 1.31 10.78 -7.80
CA CYS A 130 1.73 10.09 -9.01
C CYS A 130 3.07 10.63 -9.54
N LEU A 131 3.27 11.95 -9.51
CA LEU A 131 4.53 12.59 -9.90
C LEU A 131 5.67 12.14 -8.98
N LEU A 132 5.49 12.25 -7.67
CA LEU A 132 6.48 11.76 -6.69
C LEU A 132 6.76 10.27 -6.87
N GLY A 133 5.74 9.46 -7.15
CA GLY A 133 5.88 8.05 -7.47
C GLY A 133 6.70 7.81 -8.74
N SER A 134 6.49 8.59 -9.81
CA SER A 134 7.24 8.44 -11.06
C SER A 134 8.73 8.73 -10.91
N TYR A 135 9.12 9.70 -10.07
CA TYR A 135 10.53 10.01 -9.81
C TYR A 135 11.15 9.10 -8.74
N GLY A 136 10.36 8.73 -7.72
CA GLY A 136 10.83 7.90 -6.61
C GLY A 136 10.95 6.42 -6.95
N ALA A 137 10.07 5.87 -7.78
CA ALA A 137 10.05 4.43 -8.07
C ALA A 137 11.34 3.93 -8.75
N PRO A 138 11.91 4.61 -9.77
CA PRO A 138 13.19 4.18 -10.37
C PRO A 138 14.35 4.23 -9.38
N ALA A 139 14.41 5.27 -8.54
CA ALA A 139 15.44 5.41 -7.51
C ALA A 139 15.34 4.30 -6.46
N LEU A 140 14.12 3.97 -6.02
CA LEU A 140 13.88 2.89 -5.08
C LEU A 140 14.24 1.52 -5.69
N ALA A 141 13.84 1.28 -6.95
CA ALA A 141 14.18 0.05 -7.67
C ALA A 141 15.71 -0.14 -7.78
N ALA A 142 16.44 0.92 -8.11
CA ALA A 142 17.91 0.89 -8.16
C ALA A 142 18.52 0.50 -6.80
N ARG A 143 18.04 1.09 -5.69
CA ARG A 143 18.51 0.75 -4.34
C ARG A 143 18.21 -0.69 -3.94
N VAL A 144 17.06 -1.22 -4.35
CA VAL A 144 16.68 -2.63 -4.07
C VAL A 144 17.57 -3.60 -4.85
N VAL A 145 17.91 -3.27 -6.09
CA VAL A 145 18.87 -4.04 -6.90
C VAL A 145 20.29 -3.97 -6.31
N GLU A 146 20.74 -2.78 -5.90
CA GLU A 146 22.04 -2.60 -5.22
C GLU A 146 22.13 -3.39 -3.91
N ALA A 147 21.04 -3.47 -3.16
CA ALA A 147 20.95 -4.25 -1.93
C ALA A 147 20.91 -5.77 -2.16
N GLY A 148 20.90 -6.25 -3.41
CA GLY A 148 20.82 -7.67 -3.74
C GLY A 148 19.46 -8.31 -3.49
N LEU A 149 18.41 -7.49 -3.27
CA LEU A 149 17.04 -7.95 -3.03
C LEU A 149 16.27 -8.22 -4.34
N ALA A 150 16.79 -7.73 -5.47
CA ALA A 150 16.20 -7.86 -6.79
C ALA A 150 17.23 -8.31 -7.84
N PRO A 151 16.81 -9.04 -8.89
CA PRO A 151 17.69 -9.36 -10.01
C PRO A 151 18.20 -8.08 -10.69
N ARG A 152 19.42 -8.13 -11.25
CA ARG A 152 20.06 -6.98 -11.90
C ARG A 152 19.29 -6.41 -13.10
N TRP A 153 18.42 -7.21 -13.70
CA TRP A 153 17.55 -6.82 -14.80
C TRP A 153 16.22 -6.22 -14.34
N PHE A 154 15.95 -6.18 -13.03
CA PHE A 154 14.69 -5.64 -12.51
C PHE A 154 14.61 -4.13 -12.77
N THR A 155 13.56 -3.74 -13.50
CA THR A 155 13.27 -2.34 -13.82
C THR A 155 11.80 -2.06 -13.59
N VAL A 156 11.46 -0.83 -13.23
CA VAL A 156 10.06 -0.38 -13.17
C VAL A 156 9.48 -0.45 -14.59
N GLY A 157 8.41 -1.23 -14.77
CA GLY A 157 7.75 -1.36 -16.06
C GLY A 157 7.09 -0.04 -16.50
N HIS A 158 7.05 0.21 -17.81
CA HIS A 158 6.50 1.43 -18.41
C HIS A 158 4.97 1.40 -18.51
N HIS A 159 4.31 0.73 -17.57
CA HIS A 159 2.86 0.55 -17.61
C HIS A 159 2.15 1.76 -17.01
N VAL A 160 1.10 2.23 -17.68
CA VAL A 160 0.34 3.42 -17.24
C VAL A 160 -0.74 3.06 -16.21
N TRP A 161 -1.22 1.81 -16.22
CA TRP A 161 -2.31 1.35 -15.34
C TRP A 161 -2.05 1.55 -13.83
N PRO A 162 -0.83 1.38 -13.27
CA PRO A 162 -0.60 1.61 -11.84
C PRO A 162 -0.81 3.07 -11.44
N TYR A 163 -0.47 4.01 -12.33
CA TYR A 163 -0.70 5.44 -12.08
C TYR A 163 -2.19 5.76 -12.06
N HIS A 164 -2.98 5.20 -12.98
CA HIS A 164 -4.43 5.34 -12.94
C HIS A 164 -5.03 4.72 -11.67
N ALA A 165 -4.59 3.52 -11.30
CA ALA A 165 -5.04 2.86 -10.08
C ALA A 165 -4.73 3.70 -8.83
N ALA A 166 -3.50 4.22 -8.71
CA ALA A 166 -3.09 5.08 -7.60
C ALA A 166 -3.90 6.39 -7.56
N PHE A 167 -4.06 7.05 -8.72
CA PHE A 167 -4.79 8.31 -8.83
C PHE A 167 -6.25 8.16 -8.42
N TRP A 168 -6.97 7.20 -9.00
CA TRP A 168 -8.38 6.99 -8.70
C TRP A 168 -8.59 6.50 -7.27
N THR A 169 -7.70 5.65 -6.76
CA THR A 169 -7.78 5.20 -5.35
C THR A 169 -7.62 6.38 -4.40
N GLY A 170 -6.61 7.24 -4.61
CA GLY A 170 -6.39 8.43 -3.78
C GLY A 170 -7.59 9.39 -3.81
N LEU A 171 -8.14 9.65 -5.00
CA LEU A 171 -9.31 10.50 -5.15
C LEU A 171 -10.56 9.91 -4.47
N LEU A 172 -10.83 8.61 -4.66
CA LEU A 172 -11.96 7.94 -4.03
C LEU A 172 -11.85 7.93 -2.50
N VAL A 173 -10.63 7.77 -1.98
CA VAL A 173 -10.36 7.85 -0.54
C VAL A 173 -10.64 9.26 0.00
N ALA A 174 -10.22 10.31 -0.70
CA ALA A 174 -10.51 11.69 -0.30
C ALA A 174 -12.02 11.98 -0.30
N LEU A 175 -12.71 11.60 -1.38
CA LEU A 175 -14.17 11.79 -1.51
C LEU A 175 -14.95 10.96 -0.49
N GLY A 176 -14.56 9.71 -0.27
CA GLY A 176 -15.15 8.82 0.73
C GLY A 176 -14.94 9.33 2.16
N GLY A 177 -13.73 9.83 2.46
CA GLY A 177 -13.40 10.45 3.73
C GLY A 177 -14.28 11.66 4.04
N VAL A 178 -14.43 12.56 3.07
CA VAL A 178 -15.34 13.72 3.20
C VAL A 178 -16.80 13.31 3.28
N ALA A 179 -17.26 12.38 2.45
CA ALA A 179 -18.63 11.89 2.53
C ALA A 179 -18.95 11.33 3.92
N ALA A 180 -18.06 10.50 4.48
CA ALA A 180 -18.21 9.96 5.83
C ALA A 180 -18.14 11.04 6.93
N ALA A 181 -17.29 12.06 6.76
CA ALA A 181 -17.20 13.20 7.68
C ALA A 181 -18.48 14.05 7.64
N SER A 182 -18.95 14.43 6.45
CA SER A 182 -20.15 15.25 6.26
C SER A 182 -21.42 14.53 6.72
N LEU A 183 -21.53 13.21 6.51
CA LEU A 183 -22.66 12.42 7.02
C LEU A 183 -22.69 12.37 8.55
N ARG A 184 -21.53 12.21 9.20
CA ARG A 184 -21.43 12.25 10.67
C ARG A 184 -21.78 13.64 11.22
N ALA A 185 -21.25 14.70 10.60
CA ALA A 185 -21.55 16.08 11.00
C ALA A 185 -23.01 16.48 10.78
N GLY A 186 -23.68 15.92 9.77
CA GLY A 186 -25.11 16.15 9.51
C GLY A 186 -26.05 15.37 10.45
N ARG A 187 -25.57 14.32 11.11
CA ARG A 187 -26.35 13.48 12.04
C ARG A 187 -26.27 13.94 13.50
N THR A 188 -25.21 14.66 13.89
CA THR A 188 -25.14 15.31 15.21
C THR A 188 -26.11 16.50 15.21
N ALA A 189 -27.15 16.43 16.03
CA ALA A 189 -28.23 17.41 16.02
C ALA A 189 -27.71 18.80 16.44
N PRO A 190 -28.24 19.92 15.88
CA PRO A 190 -27.84 21.29 16.24
C PRO A 190 -27.92 21.60 17.75
N ALA A 191 -28.79 20.88 18.48
CA ALA A 191 -28.97 21.02 19.93
C ALA A 191 -27.96 20.22 20.79
N GLU A 192 -27.18 19.31 20.18
CA GLU A 192 -26.05 18.62 20.81
C GLU A 192 -24.75 19.41 20.59
N ALA A 193 -24.58 20.09 19.45
CA ALA A 193 -23.40 20.94 19.19
C ALA A 193 -23.21 22.08 20.21
N LEU A 194 -24.28 22.53 20.88
CA LEU A 194 -24.22 23.51 21.98
C LEU A 194 -24.06 22.86 23.37
N ARG A 195 -24.32 21.55 23.51
CA ARG A 195 -24.21 20.77 24.77
C ARG A 195 -22.93 19.93 24.85
N GLU A 196 -22.31 19.65 23.71
CA GLU A 196 -21.13 18.79 23.57
C GLU A 196 -19.82 19.52 23.90
N ALA A 197 -19.85 20.85 24.04
CA ALA A 197 -18.74 21.61 24.62
C ALA A 197 -18.47 21.25 26.10
N SER A 198 -19.39 20.57 26.79
CA SER A 198 -19.25 20.24 28.22
C SER A 198 -19.21 18.75 28.58
N VAL A 199 -19.41 17.82 27.63
CA VAL A 199 -19.29 16.38 27.96
C VAL A 199 -18.67 15.57 26.83
N ASP A 200 -17.34 15.50 26.84
CA ASP A 200 -16.58 14.49 26.10
C ASP A 200 -16.84 13.10 26.74
N LYS A 201 -17.99 12.48 26.43
CA LYS A 201 -18.34 11.14 26.93
C LYS A 201 -17.53 10.07 26.20
N GLY A 202 -16.29 9.91 26.65
CA GLY A 202 -15.47 8.71 26.48
C GLY A 202 -14.93 8.49 25.07
N ALA A 203 -13.61 8.64 24.91
CA ALA A 203 -12.88 8.36 23.66
C ALA A 203 -13.05 6.93 23.09
N MET A 204 -13.74 6.01 23.79
CA MET A 204 -13.96 4.62 23.41
C MET A 204 -15.42 4.21 23.54
N THR A 205 -16.04 3.79 22.44
CA THR A 205 -17.29 3.02 22.48
C THR A 205 -16.96 1.59 22.89
N ARG A 206 -17.79 0.96 23.75
CA ARG A 206 -17.58 -0.44 24.21
C ARG A 206 -17.40 -1.42 23.05
N GLY A 207 -18.13 -1.19 21.94
CA GLY A 207 -17.98 -1.96 20.71
C GLY A 207 -16.60 -1.85 20.08
N ARG A 208 -15.98 -0.65 20.05
CA ARG A 208 -14.64 -0.45 19.47
C ARG A 208 -13.54 -1.09 20.31
N LEU A 209 -13.69 -1.10 21.63
CA LEU A 209 -12.77 -1.78 22.53
C LEU A 209 -12.86 -3.31 22.33
N LEU A 210 -14.07 -3.87 22.37
CA LEU A 210 -14.28 -5.31 22.17
C LEU A 210 -13.78 -5.78 20.80
N SER A 211 -14.13 -5.06 19.72
CA SER A 211 -13.67 -5.40 18.38
C SER A 211 -12.15 -5.25 18.25
N GLY A 212 -11.57 -4.17 18.79
CA GLY A 212 -10.13 -3.93 18.75
C GLY A 212 -9.32 -4.99 19.50
N THR A 213 -9.75 -5.37 20.70
CA THR A 213 -9.10 -6.42 21.49
C THR A 213 -9.26 -7.80 20.85
N ALA A 214 -10.45 -8.13 20.31
CA ALA A 214 -10.67 -9.40 19.60
C ALA A 214 -9.81 -9.51 18.34
N LEU A 215 -9.71 -8.43 17.56
CA LEU A 215 -8.81 -8.35 16.41
C LEU A 215 -7.34 -8.47 16.85
N LEU A 216 -6.94 -7.84 17.95
CA LEU A 216 -5.56 -7.94 18.46
C LEU A 216 -5.21 -9.36 18.89
N LEU A 217 -6.10 -10.03 19.60
CA LEU A 217 -5.93 -11.43 20.00
C LEU A 217 -5.86 -12.35 18.77
N THR A 218 -6.70 -12.12 17.77
CA THR A 218 -6.67 -12.87 16.51
C THR A 218 -5.34 -12.65 15.78
N ALA A 219 -4.82 -11.43 15.75
CA ALA A 219 -3.52 -11.11 15.18
C ALA A 219 -2.39 -11.84 15.91
N ALA A 220 -2.39 -11.78 17.25
CA ALA A 220 -1.36 -12.39 18.07
C ALA A 220 -1.36 -13.92 17.97
N VAL A 221 -2.55 -14.55 17.99
CA VAL A 221 -2.68 -16.01 17.84
C VAL A 221 -2.26 -16.47 16.45
N THR A 222 -2.73 -15.81 15.39
CA THR A 222 -2.35 -16.20 14.02
C THR A 222 -0.87 -15.99 13.73
N LEU A 223 -0.25 -14.95 14.32
CA LEU A 223 1.19 -14.72 14.25
C LEU A 223 1.97 -15.77 15.05
N GLY A 224 1.53 -16.07 16.28
CA GLY A 224 2.16 -17.08 17.13
C GLY A 224 2.11 -18.49 16.54
N LEU A 225 0.96 -18.87 15.97
CA LEU A 225 0.81 -20.15 15.27
C LEU A 225 1.69 -20.24 14.02
N ALA A 226 1.81 -19.16 13.25
CA ALA A 226 2.69 -19.12 12.07
C ALA A 226 4.17 -19.24 12.46
N LEU A 227 4.60 -18.54 13.53
CA LEU A 227 5.98 -18.63 14.02
C LEU A 227 6.31 -19.99 14.64
N ALA A 228 5.33 -20.68 15.24
CA ALA A 228 5.51 -21.99 15.86
C ALA A 228 5.44 -23.17 14.88
N GLY A 229 4.73 -23.01 13.76
CA GLY A 229 4.55 -24.05 12.74
C GLY A 229 5.60 -23.98 11.64
N ASP A 230 5.39 -23.09 10.68
CA ASP A 230 6.32 -22.81 9.59
C ASP A 230 6.43 -21.30 9.38
N PRO A 231 7.55 -20.67 9.77
CA PRO A 231 7.78 -19.24 9.54
C PRO A 231 7.67 -18.84 8.07
N GLY A 232 7.90 -19.77 7.13
CA GLY A 232 7.73 -19.57 5.70
C GLY A 232 6.30 -19.25 5.29
N ASP A 233 5.31 -19.67 6.08
CA ASP A 233 3.89 -19.35 5.83
C ASP A 233 3.60 -17.85 5.99
N LEU A 234 4.45 -17.07 6.66
CA LEU A 234 4.35 -15.61 6.68
C LEU A 234 4.69 -14.99 5.32
N LEU A 235 5.50 -15.67 4.51
CA LEU A 235 5.93 -15.21 3.19
C LEU A 235 5.01 -15.68 2.06
N HIS A 236 4.05 -16.57 2.36
CA HIS A 236 3.10 -17.06 1.36
C HIS A 236 2.18 -15.96 0.84
N ARG A 237 1.87 -16.05 -0.48
CA ARG A 237 1.07 -15.04 -1.21
C ARG A 237 -0.27 -14.70 -0.57
N LYS A 238 -0.88 -15.66 0.12
CA LYS A 238 -2.21 -15.52 0.73
C LYS A 238 -2.19 -14.79 2.07
N THR A 239 -1.07 -14.85 2.79
CA THR A 239 -0.97 -14.49 4.21
C THR A 239 -0.12 -13.25 4.44
N TYR A 240 0.79 -12.90 3.53
CA TYR A 240 1.71 -11.78 3.71
C TYR A 240 1.01 -10.41 3.81
N VAL A 241 -0.12 -10.18 3.12
CA VAL A 241 -0.89 -8.91 3.23
C VAL A 241 -1.87 -8.95 4.39
N SER A 242 -2.59 -10.06 4.55
CA SER A 242 -3.75 -10.14 5.45
C SER A 242 -3.34 -10.07 6.93
N ARG A 243 -2.23 -10.70 7.31
CA ARG A 243 -1.74 -10.71 8.70
C ARG A 243 -1.33 -9.30 9.20
N PRO A 244 -0.50 -8.51 8.47
CA PRO A 244 -0.22 -7.12 8.83
C PRO A 244 -1.48 -6.24 8.86
N MET A 245 -2.40 -6.39 7.90
CA MET A 245 -3.65 -5.63 7.87
C MET A 245 -4.49 -5.85 9.14
N LEU A 246 -4.56 -7.09 9.60
CA LEU A 246 -5.29 -7.45 10.81
C LEU A 246 -4.66 -6.80 12.04
N LEU A 247 -3.33 -6.84 12.18
CA LEU A 247 -2.59 -6.18 13.26
C LEU A 247 -2.80 -4.66 13.24
N ILE A 248 -2.67 -4.02 12.07
CA ILE A 248 -2.85 -2.57 11.92
C ILE A 248 -4.28 -2.17 12.27
N THR A 249 -5.27 -2.94 11.83
CA THR A 249 -6.68 -2.67 12.16
C THR A 249 -6.91 -2.78 13.66
N ALA A 250 -6.36 -3.80 14.32
CA ALA A 250 -6.43 -3.95 15.77
C ALA A 250 -5.82 -2.74 16.51
N VAL A 251 -4.60 -2.35 16.11
CA VAL A 251 -3.89 -1.20 16.70
C VAL A 251 -4.65 0.10 16.45
N ALA A 252 -5.16 0.32 15.23
CA ALA A 252 -5.91 1.53 14.88
C ALA A 252 -7.20 1.68 15.71
N LEU A 253 -7.93 0.57 15.97
CA LEU A 253 -9.12 0.58 16.82
C LEU A 253 -8.79 0.90 18.28
N LEU A 254 -7.63 0.43 18.74
CA LEU A 254 -7.10 0.66 20.09
C LEU A 254 -6.32 1.98 20.23
N ALA A 255 -6.05 2.70 19.13
CA ALA A 255 -5.18 3.88 19.12
C ALA A 255 -5.56 4.93 20.18
N PRO A 256 -6.85 5.25 20.44
CA PRO A 256 -7.20 6.24 21.45
C PRO A 256 -6.90 5.84 22.91
N LEU A 257 -6.69 4.53 23.16
CA LEU A 257 -6.19 4.04 24.45
C LEU A 257 -4.70 4.36 24.61
N VAL A 258 -3.94 4.35 23.51
CA VAL A 258 -2.49 4.61 23.46
C VAL A 258 -2.17 6.10 23.42
N VAL A 259 -3.02 6.92 22.79
CA VAL A 259 -2.80 8.37 22.69
C VAL A 259 -2.70 9.03 24.08
N ARG A 260 -3.57 8.68 25.03
CA ARG A 260 -3.61 9.29 26.37
C ARG A 260 -2.33 9.09 27.22
N PRO A 261 -1.77 7.87 27.36
CA PRO A 261 -0.52 7.69 28.08
C PRO A 261 0.67 8.29 27.32
N VAL A 262 0.71 8.20 25.99
CA VAL A 262 1.80 8.78 25.19
C VAL A 262 1.84 10.30 25.30
N THR A 263 0.69 10.99 25.20
CA THR A 263 0.64 12.44 25.39
C THR A 263 1.00 12.86 26.81
N ARG A 264 0.63 12.07 27.83
CA ARG A 264 1.07 12.31 29.21
C ARG A 264 2.58 12.15 29.37
N LEU A 265 3.19 11.14 28.74
CA LEU A 265 4.62 10.89 28.80
C LEU A 265 5.42 11.97 28.05
N LEU A 266 4.92 12.45 26.92
CA LEU A 266 5.51 13.53 26.13
C LEU A 266 5.30 14.92 26.72
N ALA A 267 4.20 15.14 27.46
CA ALA A 267 3.97 16.39 28.20
C ALA A 267 4.69 16.41 29.55
N TRP A 268 5.17 15.27 30.04
CA TRP A 268 5.88 15.14 31.31
C TRP A 268 7.16 16.00 31.43
N PRO A 269 7.98 16.18 30.38
CA PRO A 269 9.14 17.09 30.43
C PRO A 269 8.74 18.57 30.47
N ALA A 270 7.59 18.94 29.89
CA ALA A 270 7.12 20.33 29.81
C ALA A 270 6.31 20.77 31.05
N ALA A 271 5.94 19.82 31.92
CA ALA A 271 5.17 20.07 33.14
C ALA A 271 6.03 20.21 34.41
N ARG A 272 7.36 20.24 34.29
CA ARG A 272 8.24 20.56 35.43
C ARG A 272 8.27 22.08 35.62
N PRO A 273 7.72 22.62 36.73
CA PRO A 273 7.96 24.02 37.06
C PRO A 273 9.47 24.21 37.29
N ALA A 274 10.02 25.26 36.68
CA ALA A 274 11.36 25.77 36.95
C ALA A 274 11.44 26.36 38.36
#